data_AF-A0A923V5A2-F1
#
_entry.id   AF-A0A923V5A2-F1
#
_cell.length_a   1.000
_cell.length_b   1.000
_cell.length_c   1.000
_cell.angle_alpha   90.00
_cell.angle_beta   90.00
_cell.angle_gamma   90.00
#
_symmetry.space_group_name_H-M   'P 1'
#
loop_
_entity.id
_entity.type
_entity.pdbx_description
1 polymer ?
#
loop_
_entity_poly.entity_id
_entity_poly.type
_entity_poly.pdbx_seq_one_letter_code
_entity_poly.pdbx_strand_id
1 'polypeptide(L)'
;YFGMVGMPNILIYQIILPLFSPLADFFMLFSLIGGIFSLSAINNLTLTGFSGILSLHNGFGQVLFYYIIFIVVDIFFAAIAFRMEKEKMKNLLYLFPQRFYWRQLMYIVLFRACRRALRGELESWGTLKRTGNVKEVIV
;
A
#
# COMPACT_ATOMS: atom_id res chain seq x y z
N TYR A 1 6.71 -2.30 -31.37
CA TYR A 1 5.37 -1.94 -30.87
C TYR A 1 5.14 -2.26 -29.40
N PHE A 2 5.62 -3.40 -28.88
CA PHE A 2 5.50 -3.74 -27.45
C PHE A 2 6.13 -2.72 -26.49
N GLY A 3 7.27 -2.10 -26.85
CA GLY A 3 7.93 -1.11 -25.99
C GLY A 3 7.11 0.18 -25.80
N MET A 4 6.54 0.74 -26.85
CA MET A 4 5.89 2.06 -26.78
C MET A 4 4.50 2.02 -26.12
N VAL A 5 3.79 0.89 -26.18
CA VAL A 5 2.47 0.72 -25.54
C VAL A 5 2.58 -0.05 -24.21
N GLY A 6 3.50 -1.01 -24.12
CA GLY A 6 3.71 -1.81 -22.91
C GLY A 6 4.45 -1.06 -21.80
N MET A 7 5.45 -0.23 -22.13
CA MET A 7 6.19 0.51 -21.09
C MET A 7 5.33 1.56 -20.36
N PRO A 8 4.47 2.36 -21.02
CA PRO A 8 3.56 3.26 -20.32
C PRO A 8 2.56 2.53 -19.43
N ASN A 9 2.01 1.40 -19.91
CA ASN A 9 1.07 0.60 -19.14
C ASN A 9 1.72 0.04 -17.85
N ILE A 10 2.93 -0.50 -17.95
CA ILE A 10 3.68 -0.99 -16.78
C ILE A 10 3.95 0.14 -15.80
N LEU A 11 4.36 1.31 -16.28
CA LEU A 11 4.68 2.46 -15.44
C LEU A 11 3.44 2.97 -14.68
N ILE A 12 2.29 3.06 -15.34
CA ILE A 12 1.04 3.50 -14.73
C ILE A 12 0.51 2.47 -13.71
N TYR A 13 0.34 1.22 -14.12
CA TYR A 13 -0.35 0.24 -13.28
C TYR A 13 0.53 -0.44 -12.24
N GLN A 14 1.83 -0.60 -12.50
CA GLN A 14 2.73 -1.32 -11.57
C GLN A 14 3.57 -0.38 -10.69
N ILE A 15 3.80 0.87 -11.12
CA ILE A 15 4.64 1.81 -10.36
C ILE A 15 3.78 2.92 -9.73
N ILE A 16 2.99 3.64 -10.54
CA ILE A 16 2.23 4.81 -10.06
C ILE A 16 1.10 4.40 -9.11
N LEU A 17 0.28 3.41 -9.48
CA LEU A 17 -0.86 3.01 -8.66
C LEU A 17 -0.46 2.48 -7.28
N PRO A 18 0.51 1.57 -7.13
CA PRO A 18 0.90 1.08 -5.81
C PRO A 18 1.54 2.18 -4.95
N LEU A 19 2.21 3.17 -5.56
CA LEU A 19 2.83 4.28 -4.83
C LEU A 19 1.79 5.23 -4.21
N PHE A 20 0.63 5.39 -4.86
CA PHE A 20 -0.44 6.24 -4.35
C PHE A 20 -1.17 5.63 -3.14
N SER A 21 -1.19 4.30 -3.02
CA SER A 21 -1.88 3.59 -1.94
C SER A 21 -1.34 3.97 -0.54
N PRO A 22 -0.02 3.93 -0.27
CA PRO A 22 0.54 4.43 0.99
C PRO A 22 0.26 5.88 1.30
N LEU A 23 0.16 6.74 0.28
CA LEU A 23 -0.12 8.16 0.47
C LEU A 23 -1.58 8.36 0.94
N ALA A 24 -2.53 7.63 0.36
CA ALA A 24 -3.92 7.64 0.80
C ALA A 24 -4.05 7.14 2.25
N ASP A 25 -3.33 6.09 2.62
CA ASP A 25 -3.32 5.58 3.98
C ASP A 25 -2.70 6.57 4.99
N PHE A 26 -1.68 7.32 4.57
CA PHE A 26 -1.13 8.41 5.38
C PHE A 26 -2.17 9.49 5.64
N PHE A 27 -2.87 9.97 4.62
CA PHE A 27 -3.95 10.96 4.81
C PHE A 27 -5.07 10.45 5.71
N MET A 28 -5.41 9.16 5.62
CA MET A 28 -6.36 8.53 6.54
C MET A 28 -5.87 8.61 7.99
N LEU A 29 -4.59 8.30 8.24
CA LEU A 29 -4.01 8.31 9.58
C LEU A 29 -3.96 9.73 10.16
N PHE A 30 -3.63 10.75 9.35
CA PHE A 30 -3.71 12.16 9.75
C PHE A 30 -5.14 12.58 10.09
N SER A 31 -6.11 12.18 9.26
CA SER A 31 -7.52 12.46 9.50
C SER A 31 -8.02 11.79 10.78
N LEU A 32 -7.59 10.55 11.05
CA LEU A 32 -7.94 9.79 12.26
C LEU A 32 -7.36 10.42 13.53
N ILE A 33 -6.10 10.83 13.50
CA ILE A 33 -5.47 11.55 14.61
C ILE A 33 -6.17 12.89 14.85
N GLY A 34 -6.49 13.63 13.79
CA GLY A 34 -7.24 14.89 13.90
C GLY A 34 -8.64 14.70 14.47
N GLY A 35 -9.36 13.66 14.04
CA GLY A 35 -10.69 13.32 14.56
C GLY A 35 -10.68 12.88 16.02
N ILE A 36 -9.69 12.06 16.42
CA ILE A 36 -9.51 11.64 17.82
C ILE A 36 -9.12 12.83 18.71
N PHE A 37 -8.23 13.70 18.25
CA PHE A 37 -7.85 14.90 18.98
C PHE A 37 -9.03 15.87 19.16
N SER A 38 -9.88 15.99 18.13
CA SER A 38 -11.14 16.74 18.23
C SER A 38 -12.09 16.15 19.27
N LEU A 39 -12.13 14.82 19.43
CA LEU A 39 -12.93 14.17 20.46
C LEU A 39 -12.32 14.34 21.85
N SER A 40 -10.99 14.29 21.98
CA SER A 40 -10.30 14.50 23.25
C SER A 40 -10.47 15.92 23.80
N ALA A 41 -10.69 16.92 22.95
CA ALA A 41 -10.97 18.29 23.37
C ALA A 41 -12.38 18.44 23.99
N ILE A 42 -13.29 17.53 23.68
CA ILE A 42 -14.67 17.50 24.20
C ILE A 42 -14.69 16.38 25.24
N ASN A 43 -14.53 16.70 26.52
CA ASN A 43 -14.46 15.76 27.66
C ASN A 43 -15.75 14.92 27.92
N ASN A 44 -16.51 14.56 26.89
CA ASN A 44 -17.72 13.75 26.95
C ASN A 44 -17.62 12.57 25.98
N LEU A 45 -17.37 11.37 26.51
CA LEU A 45 -17.49 10.07 25.82
C LEU A 45 -18.98 9.70 25.61
N THR A 46 -19.79 10.60 25.06
CA THR A 46 -21.20 10.34 24.80
C THR A 46 -21.40 9.69 23.43
N LEU A 47 -22.45 8.89 23.27
CA LEU A 47 -22.85 8.24 22.01
C LEU A 47 -22.97 9.24 20.82
N THR A 48 -23.21 10.52 21.14
CA THR A 48 -23.23 11.65 20.20
C THR A 48 -21.86 12.10 19.70
N GLY A 49 -20.79 11.89 20.48
CA GLY A 49 -19.42 12.12 20.03
C GLY A 49 -18.98 11.09 18.99
N PHE A 50 -19.43 9.84 19.14
CA PHE A 50 -19.19 8.78 18.17
C PHE A 50 -19.93 9.03 16.84
N SER A 51 -21.19 9.50 16.90
CA SER A 51 -21.92 9.88 15.68
C SER A 51 -21.40 11.18 15.04
N GLY A 52 -20.85 12.11 15.83
CA GLY A 52 -20.17 13.30 15.33
C GLY A 52 -18.91 12.95 14.53
N ILE A 53 -18.12 12.00 15.01
CA ILE A 53 -16.96 11.46 14.29
C ILE A 53 -17.38 10.82 12.95
N LEU A 54 -18.45 10.03 12.95
CA LEU A 54 -18.94 9.35 11.74
C LEU A 54 -19.74 10.26 10.80
N SER A 55 -19.95 11.53 11.15
CA SER A 55 -20.70 12.48 10.34
C SER A 55 -20.00 12.74 9.01
N LEU A 56 -20.74 12.61 7.91
CA LEU A 56 -20.28 12.87 6.54
C LEU A 56 -19.80 14.31 6.31
N HIS A 57 -20.16 15.23 7.21
CA HIS A 57 -19.79 16.65 7.12
C HIS A 57 -18.42 16.97 7.72
N ASN A 58 -17.82 16.02 8.45
CA ASN A 58 -16.47 16.13 8.99
C ASN A 58 -15.49 15.45 8.03
N GLY A 59 -14.32 16.07 7.82
CA GLY A 59 -13.27 15.51 6.94
C GLY A 59 -12.85 14.08 7.32
N PHE A 60 -13.03 13.69 8.58
CA PHE A 60 -12.81 12.32 9.05
C PHE A 60 -13.88 11.32 8.59
N GLY A 61 -15.16 11.64 8.83
CA GLY A 61 -16.28 10.74 8.48
C GLY A 61 -16.35 10.47 6.98
N GLN A 62 -16.08 11.48 6.16
CA GLN A 62 -16.08 11.33 4.71
C GLN A 62 -14.96 10.40 4.20
N VAL A 63 -13.73 10.56 4.71
CA VAL A 63 -12.58 9.71 4.31
C VAL A 63 -12.82 8.26 4.75
N LEU A 64 -13.31 8.06 5.97
CA LEU A 64 -13.61 6.74 6.50
C LEU A 64 -14.71 6.04 5.69
N PHE A 65 -15.76 6.78 5.30
CA PHE A 65 -16.84 6.25 4.47
C PHE A 65 -16.34 5.78 3.09
N TYR A 66 -15.54 6.59 2.39
CA TYR A 66 -14.94 6.17 1.11
C TYR A 66 -14.04 4.94 1.27
N TYR A 67 -13.32 4.84 2.38
CA TYR A 67 -12.45 3.70 2.66
C TYR A 67 -13.25 2.40 2.94
N ILE A 68 -14.37 2.49 3.67
CA ILE A 68 -15.27 1.35 3.85
C ILE A 68 -15.81 0.87 2.51
N ILE A 69 -16.26 1.79 1.64
CA ILE A 69 -16.70 1.44 0.27
C ILE A 69 -15.57 0.75 -0.48
N PHE A 70 -14.35 1.28 -0.42
CA PHE A 70 -13.20 0.68 -1.08
C PHE A 70 -12.91 -0.75 -0.60
N ILE A 71 -12.94 -1.00 0.72
CA ILE A 71 -12.77 -2.35 1.28
C ILE A 71 -13.89 -3.29 0.81
N VAL A 72 -15.15 -2.82 0.81
CA VAL A 72 -16.29 -3.63 0.35
C VAL A 72 -16.11 -4.02 -1.12
N VAL A 73 -15.69 -3.08 -1.96
CA VAL A 73 -15.40 -3.33 -3.38
C VAL A 73 -14.24 -4.31 -3.54
N ASP A 74 -13.16 -4.18 -2.76
CA ASP A 74 -12.00 -5.08 -2.83
C ASP A 74 -12.35 -6.52 -2.39
N ILE A 75 -13.16 -6.67 -1.34
CA ILE A 75 -13.71 -7.98 -0.92
C ILE A 75 -14.61 -8.56 -2.00
N PHE A 76 -15.40 -7.71 -2.68
CA PHE A 76 -16.27 -8.15 -3.76
C PHE A 76 -15.47 -8.71 -4.95
N PHE A 77 -14.39 -8.02 -5.36
CA PHE A 77 -13.49 -8.52 -6.40
C PHE A 77 -12.79 -9.83 -5.99
N ALA A 78 -12.31 -9.91 -4.74
CA ALA A 78 -11.73 -11.15 -4.22
C ALA A 78 -12.75 -12.30 -4.22
N ALA A 79 -13.99 -12.04 -3.80
CA ALA A 79 -15.05 -13.04 -3.80
C ALA A 79 -15.39 -13.55 -5.21
N ILE A 80 -15.37 -12.67 -6.23
CA ILE A 80 -15.54 -13.08 -7.62
C ILE A 80 -14.40 -14.00 -8.08
N ALA A 81 -13.15 -13.66 -7.76
CA ALA A 81 -11.98 -14.46 -8.12
C ALA A 81 -12.02 -15.86 -7.48
N PHE A 82 -12.30 -15.95 -6.18
CA PHE A 82 -12.45 -17.25 -5.48
C PHE A 82 -13.63 -18.07 -6.02
N ARG A 83 -14.71 -17.42 -6.45
CA ARG A 83 -15.83 -18.10 -7.12
C ARG A 83 -15.41 -18.72 -8.46
N MET A 84 -14.46 -18.12 -9.17
CA MET A 84 -13.91 -18.66 -10.42
C MET A 84 -12.93 -19.81 -10.19
N GLU A 85 -12.16 -19.79 -9.09
CA GLU A 85 -11.17 -20.83 -8.75
C GLU A 85 -11.75 -22.08 -8.05
N LYS A 86 -13.03 -22.08 -7.62
CA LYS A 86 -13.73 -23.21 -6.96
C LYS A 86 -13.04 -23.78 -5.70
N GLU A 87 -12.15 -23.03 -5.07
CA GLU A 87 -11.46 -23.41 -3.84
C GLU A 87 -12.29 -23.09 -2.58
N LYS A 88 -11.91 -23.68 -1.44
CA LYS A 88 -12.66 -23.52 -0.18
C LYS A 88 -12.71 -22.05 0.25
N MET A 89 -13.93 -21.50 0.34
CA MET A 89 -14.22 -20.11 0.76
C MET A 89 -13.64 -19.69 2.12
N LYS A 90 -13.23 -20.65 2.97
CA LYS A 90 -12.58 -20.35 4.26
C LYS A 90 -11.18 -19.76 4.09
N ASN A 91 -10.51 -20.02 2.96
CA ASN A 91 -9.19 -19.46 2.69
C ASN A 91 -9.25 -17.97 2.28
N LEU A 92 -10.44 -17.44 1.94
CA LEU A 92 -10.66 -16.02 1.66
C LEU A 92 -10.29 -15.14 2.87
N LEU A 93 -10.48 -15.65 4.10
CA LEU A 93 -10.16 -14.91 5.32
C LEU A 93 -8.66 -14.67 5.50
N TYR A 94 -7.79 -15.51 4.90
CA TYR A 94 -6.33 -15.31 4.93
C TYR A 94 -5.87 -14.10 4.09
N LEU A 95 -6.73 -13.61 3.18
CA LEU A 95 -6.43 -12.42 2.39
C LEU A 95 -6.36 -11.16 3.25
N PHE A 96 -7.12 -11.09 4.34
CA PHE A 96 -7.12 -9.96 5.27
C PHE A 96 -5.77 -9.80 5.98
N PRO A 97 -5.24 -10.84 6.68
CA PRO A 97 -3.89 -10.79 7.26
C PRO A 97 -2.83 -10.50 6.18
N GLN A 98 -2.89 -11.20 5.04
CA GLN A 98 -1.90 -11.02 3.98
C GLN A 98 -1.82 -9.57 3.48
N ARG A 99 -2.98 -8.95 3.21
CA ARG A 99 -3.03 -7.55 2.75
C ARG A 99 -2.58 -6.57 3.82
N PHE A 100 -2.93 -6.81 5.08
CA PHE A 100 -2.50 -5.96 6.19
C PHE A 100 -0.96 -6.01 6.35
N TYR A 101 -0.38 -7.22 6.45
CA TYR A 101 1.07 -7.39 6.57
C TYR A 101 1.83 -6.80 5.39
N TRP A 102 1.39 -7.06 4.15
CA TRP A 102 2.01 -6.51 2.94
C TRP A 102 2.05 -4.98 2.96
N ARG A 103 0.93 -4.35 3.34
CA ARG A 103 0.80 -2.90 3.38
C ARG A 103 1.72 -2.28 4.44
N GLN A 104 1.82 -2.88 5.63
CA GLN A 104 2.75 -2.42 6.68
C GLN A 104 4.22 -2.56 6.27
N LEU A 105 4.60 -3.69 5.63
CA LEU A 105 5.95 -3.89 5.12
C LEU A 105 6.32 -2.82 4.08
N MET A 106 5.37 -2.47 3.21
CA MET A 106 5.58 -1.43 2.20
C MET A 106 5.89 -0.06 2.84
N TYR A 107 5.26 0.31 3.95
CA TYR A 107 5.59 1.56 4.67
C TYR A 107 7.03 1.57 5.18
N ILE A 108 7.48 0.44 5.73
CA ILE A 108 8.86 0.30 6.22
C ILE A 108 9.84 0.45 5.05
N VAL A 109 9.54 -0.19 3.92
CA VAL A 109 10.37 -0.09 2.71
C VAL A 109 10.38 1.34 2.17
N LEU A 110 9.23 2.02 2.11
CA LEU A 110 9.13 3.42 1.67
C LEU A 110 10.00 4.33 2.55
N PHE A 111 9.90 4.18 3.87
CA PHE A 111 10.68 4.99 4.82
C PHE A 111 12.17 4.66 4.74
N ARG A 112 12.54 3.38 4.55
CA ARG A 112 13.93 2.95 4.35
C ARG A 112 14.49 3.47 3.03
N ALA A 113 13.70 3.47 1.95
CA ALA A 113 14.07 4.00 0.65
C ALA A 113 14.24 5.53 0.70
N CYS A 114 13.33 6.25 1.36
CA CYS A 114 13.45 7.69 1.58
C CYS A 114 14.72 8.04 2.37
N ARG A 115 15.01 7.30 3.46
CA ARG A 115 16.25 7.47 4.22
C ARG A 115 17.52 7.19 3.41
N ARG A 116 17.52 6.18 2.54
CA ARG A 116 18.65 5.85 1.66
C ARG A 116 18.86 6.92 0.58
N ALA A 117 17.78 7.40 -0.03
CA ALA A 117 17.83 8.48 -1.02
C ALA A 117 18.38 9.79 -0.42
N LEU A 118 17.91 10.16 0.78
CA LEU A 118 18.41 11.34 1.50
C LEU A 118 19.88 11.23 1.90
N ARG A 119 20.36 10.01 2.21
CA ARG A 119 21.78 9.75 2.50
C ARG A 119 22.67 9.75 1.26
N GLY A 120 22.10 9.79 0.05
CA GLY A 120 22.87 9.78 -1.19
C GLY A 120 23.69 8.51 -1.38
N GLU A 121 23.37 7.43 -0.66
CA GLU A 121 23.92 6.10 -0.93
C GLU A 121 23.26 5.60 -2.22
N LEU A 122 23.79 6.07 -3.35
CA LEU A 122 23.64 5.37 -4.62
C LEU A 122 24.27 4.00 -4.37
N GLU A 123 23.45 2.99 -4.13
CA GLU A 123 23.84 1.59 -4.14
C GLU A 123 24.53 1.35 -5.48
N SER A 124 25.86 1.45 -5.48
CA SER A 124 26.67 1.27 -6.67
C SER A 124 26.40 -0.15 -7.14
N TRP A 125 25.94 -0.28 -8.38
CA TRP A 125 25.70 -1.57 -8.99
C TRP A 125 26.96 -2.40 -8.81
N GLY A 126 26.87 -3.51 -8.07
CA GLY A 126 28.01 -4.37 -7.82
C GLY A 126 28.53 -4.89 -9.15
N THR A 127 29.58 -4.28 -9.69
CA THR A 127 30.24 -4.77 -10.91
C THR A 127 30.92 -6.08 -10.55
N LEU A 128 30.36 -7.18 -11.03
CA LEU A 128 31.01 -8.49 -10.93
C LEU A 128 32.36 -8.38 -11.67
N LYS A 129 33.46 -8.53 -10.92
CA LYS A 129 34.80 -8.60 -11.50
C LYS A 129 34.84 -9.80 -12.45
N ARG A 130 34.98 -9.56 -13.75
CA ARG A 130 35.19 -10.61 -14.74
C ARG A 130 36.57 -11.22 -14.51
N THR A 131 36.63 -12.34 -13.80
CA THR A 131 37.82 -13.19 -13.77
C THR A 131 37.83 -14.04 -15.05
N GLY A 132 38.36 -13.47 -16.14
CA GLY A 132 38.70 -14.24 -17.33
C GLY A 132 39.99 -15.00 -17.09
N ASN A 133 39.92 -16.20 -16.54
CA ASN A 133 41.07 -17.11 -16.50
C ASN A 133 40.89 -18.14 -17.62
N VAL A 134 41.21 -17.73 -18.85
CA VAL A 134 41.39 -18.69 -19.94
C VAL A 134 42.87 -19.06 -19.90
N LYS A 135 43.17 -20.27 -19.41
CA LYS A 135 44.50 -20.87 -19.59
C LYS A 135 44.70 -21.05 -21.09
N GLU A 136 45.67 -20.33 -21.66
CA GLU A 136 46.15 -20.64 -23.01
C GLU A 136 46.62 -22.10 -23.00
N VAL A 137 45.98 -22.92 -23.82
CA VAL A 137 46.46 -24.26 -24.13
C VAL A 137 47.71 -24.05 -24.97
N ILE A 138 48.86 -24.31 -24.35
CA ILE A 138 50.17 -24.29 -25.00
C ILE A 138 50.13 -25.43 -26.03
N VAL A 139 50.21 -25.06 -27.31
CA VAL A 139 50.31 -26.00 -28.45
C VAL A 139 51.70 -26.62 -28.48
#